data_AF-A5J0B9-F1
#
_entry.id   AF-A5J0B9-F1
#
_cell.length_a   1.000
_cell.length_b   1.000
_cell.length_c   1.000
_cell.angle_alpha   90.00
_cell.angle_beta   90.00
_cell.angle_gamma   90.00
#
_symmetry.space_group_name_H-M   'P 1'
#
loop_
_entity.id
_entity.type
_entity.pdbx_description
1 polymer ?
#
loop_
_entity_poly.entity_id
_entity_poly.type
_entity_poly.pdbx_seq_one_letter_code
_entity_poly.pdbx_strand_id
1 'polypeptide(L)'
;DPTVDVLGLPDGVKLVFLDIGLGMIVFTCILGQLTTQVNASHCMIDFINNYFALFTLYTAMAIEFSGVMHASYLIQNILAVVSGKPIKSNEEPRSGFTLIFFWGRVLMSLAILGFCLAVTLSALFNGQTMMSVKYPSIPNGVSVFLFFFFMAVVGMLEGMQIAFFAVAKLPAEERGTSFFGKKTCDLLFKGNGQNLPGFMIGRQLTVVFSFFLVASITGLNITPGEGNNISGISDGAQSFLNYGFHGAVITTILASITWQLAASAFPIAFLNNPVTYILLCIALFLEWTGLCAGAWV
;
A
#
# COMPACT_ATOMS: atom_id res chain seq x y z
N ASP A 1 28.24 4.17 1.13
CA ASP A 1 29.47 3.77 0.43
C ASP A 1 29.86 2.38 0.93
N PRO A 2 29.76 1.32 0.10
CA PRO A 2 30.07 -0.06 0.49
C PRO A 2 31.54 -0.29 0.87
N THR A 3 32.41 0.70 0.62
CA THR A 3 33.84 0.66 0.99
C THR A 3 34.10 0.98 2.46
N VAL A 4 33.13 1.52 3.20
CA VAL A 4 33.26 1.76 4.64
C VAL A 4 33.04 0.45 5.39
N ASP A 5 33.94 0.14 6.31
CA ASP A 5 33.85 -1.08 7.11
C ASP A 5 32.68 -0.99 8.08
N VAL A 6 31.60 -1.71 7.75
CA VAL A 6 30.42 -1.85 8.61
C VAL A 6 30.44 -3.27 9.17
N LEU A 7 30.78 -3.39 10.45
CA LEU A 7 30.76 -4.63 11.22
C LEU A 7 31.69 -5.75 10.70
N GLY A 8 32.69 -5.46 9.87
CA GLY A 8 33.61 -6.47 9.32
C GLY A 8 32.96 -7.44 8.34
N LEU A 9 31.80 -7.08 7.76
CA LEU A 9 31.04 -7.96 6.89
C LEU A 9 31.67 -8.08 5.48
N PRO A 10 31.59 -9.26 4.83
CA PRO A 10 32.05 -9.42 3.45
C PRO A 10 31.32 -8.47 2.48
N ASP A 11 32.01 -8.03 1.43
CA ASP A 11 31.48 -7.06 0.47
C ASP A 11 30.18 -7.51 -0.20
N GLY A 12 30.01 -8.81 -0.46
CA GLY A 12 28.76 -9.37 -0.97
C GLY A 12 27.58 -9.21 -0.01
N VAL A 13 27.81 -9.33 1.30
CA VAL A 13 26.77 -9.14 2.32
C VAL A 13 26.42 -7.66 2.45
N LYS A 14 27.42 -6.78 2.45
CA LYS A 14 27.21 -5.32 2.46
C LYS A 14 26.41 -4.86 1.23
N LEU A 15 26.73 -5.37 0.05
CA LEU A 15 26.02 -5.04 -1.18
C LEU A 15 24.54 -5.48 -1.13
N VAL A 16 24.26 -6.71 -0.70
CA VAL A 16 22.89 -7.23 -0.64
C VAL A 16 22.07 -6.58 0.48
N PHE A 17 22.62 -6.47 1.70
CA PHE A 17 21.85 -5.99 2.84
C PHE A 17 21.79 -4.47 2.97
N LEU A 18 22.89 -3.77 2.66
CA LEU A 18 23.01 -2.33 2.87
C LEU A 18 22.74 -1.52 1.59
N ASP A 19 23.25 -1.98 0.44
CA ASP A 19 23.22 -1.18 -0.80
C ASP A 19 21.95 -1.40 -1.64
N ILE A 20 21.54 -2.68 -1.78
CA ILE A 20 20.24 -3.05 -2.36
C ILE A 20 19.09 -2.68 -1.42
N GLY A 21 19.35 -2.57 -0.11
CA GLY A 21 18.36 -2.22 0.90
C GLY A 21 17.51 -3.39 1.39
N LEU A 22 17.90 -4.64 1.08
CA LEU A 22 17.19 -5.85 1.52
C LEU A 22 17.13 -5.96 3.04
N GLY A 23 18.18 -5.51 3.75
CA GLY A 23 18.20 -5.48 5.21
C GLY A 23 17.12 -4.56 5.79
N MET A 24 16.95 -3.37 5.20
CA MET A 24 15.89 -2.44 5.61
C MET A 24 14.49 -2.99 5.30
N ILE A 25 14.31 -3.61 4.13
CA ILE A 25 13.04 -4.25 3.75
C ILE A 25 12.67 -5.35 4.74
N VAL A 26 13.59 -6.25 5.06
CA VAL A 26 13.36 -7.36 6.00
C VAL A 26 13.12 -6.81 7.41
N PHE A 27 13.90 -5.82 7.86
CA PHE A 27 13.71 -5.16 9.15
C PHE A 27 12.32 -4.52 9.28
N THR A 28 11.92 -3.69 8.31
CA THR A 28 10.61 -3.03 8.28
C THR A 28 9.48 -4.04 8.17
N CYS A 29 9.67 -5.11 7.39
CA CYS A 29 8.68 -6.17 7.25
C CYS A 29 8.50 -6.94 8.56
N ILE A 30 9.55 -7.53 9.12
CA ILE A 30 9.46 -8.40 10.31
C ILE A 30 9.10 -7.58 11.54
N LEU A 31 9.95 -6.64 11.93
CA LEU A 31 9.80 -5.91 13.20
C LEU A 31 8.79 -4.77 13.11
N GLY A 32 8.68 -4.13 11.95
CA GLY A 32 7.79 -2.98 11.78
C GLY A 32 6.32 -3.35 11.58
N GLN A 33 6.02 -4.50 10.98
CA GLN A 33 4.67 -4.80 10.49
C GLN A 33 4.20 -6.22 10.77
N LEU A 34 5.03 -7.24 10.52
CA LEU A 34 4.59 -8.63 10.61
C LEU A 34 4.35 -9.08 12.04
N THR A 35 5.24 -8.78 12.99
CA THR A 35 5.05 -9.21 14.40
C THR A 35 3.72 -8.69 14.97
N THR A 36 3.36 -7.44 14.68
CA THR A 36 2.08 -6.88 15.11
C THR A 36 0.90 -7.49 14.36
N GLN A 37 1.04 -7.73 13.06
CA GLN A 37 0.00 -8.37 12.24
C GLN A 37 -0.27 -9.82 12.64
N VAL A 38 0.76 -10.60 12.94
CA VAL A 38 0.65 -11.99 13.41
C VAL A 38 -0.03 -12.01 14.78
N ASN A 39 0.44 -11.18 15.72
CA ASN A 39 -0.18 -11.09 17.04
C ASN A 39 -1.67 -10.66 16.95
N ALA A 40 -1.96 -9.66 16.11
CA ALA A 40 -3.33 -9.22 15.85
C ALA A 40 -4.18 -10.32 15.19
N SER A 41 -3.61 -11.20 14.36
CA SER A 41 -4.36 -12.28 13.71
C SER A 41 -4.74 -13.43 14.65
N HIS A 42 -3.91 -13.72 15.64
CA HIS A 42 -4.13 -14.79 16.62
C HIS A 42 -4.91 -14.32 17.86
N CYS A 43 -4.58 -13.14 18.38
CA CYS A 43 -5.10 -12.60 19.64
C CYS A 43 -5.77 -11.22 19.42
N MET A 44 -6.75 -11.15 18.51
CA MET A 44 -7.38 -9.89 18.07
C MET A 44 -7.84 -8.99 19.21
N ILE A 45 -8.59 -9.53 20.18
CA ILE A 45 -9.17 -8.75 21.29
C ILE A 45 -8.06 -8.25 22.22
N ASP A 46 -7.11 -9.10 22.58
CA ASP A 46 -6.02 -8.72 23.46
C ASP A 46 -5.08 -7.69 22.80
N PHE A 47 -4.87 -7.80 21.49
CA PHE A 47 -4.07 -6.85 20.71
C PHE A 47 -4.66 -5.43 20.73
N ILE A 48 -5.99 -5.29 20.69
CA ILE A 48 -6.67 -3.98 20.72
C ILE A 48 -6.94 -3.47 22.15
N ASN A 49 -6.89 -4.34 23.15
CA ASN A 49 -7.22 -4.02 24.54
C ASN A 49 -6.04 -3.37 25.29
N ASN A 50 -5.54 -2.25 24.78
CA ASN A 50 -4.51 -1.45 25.45
C ASN A 50 -4.59 0.03 25.05
N TYR A 51 -4.01 0.90 25.89
CA TYR A 51 -4.03 2.36 25.67
C TYR A 51 -3.33 2.78 24.38
N PHE A 52 -2.30 2.05 23.93
CA PHE A 52 -1.58 2.38 22.72
C PHE A 52 -2.40 2.11 21.45
N ALA A 53 -3.17 1.02 21.44
CA ALA A 53 -4.13 0.72 20.38
C ALA A 53 -5.25 1.79 20.33
N LEU A 54 -5.76 2.22 21.48
CA LEU A 54 -6.76 3.30 21.56
C LEU A 54 -6.20 4.65 21.06
N PHE A 55 -4.96 4.99 21.44
CA PHE A 55 -4.26 6.17 20.94
C PHE A 55 -4.11 6.14 19.41
N THR A 56 -3.72 4.99 18.87
CA THR A 56 -3.56 4.79 17.41
C THR A 56 -4.90 4.96 16.70
N LEU A 57 -5.99 4.41 17.26
CA LEU A 57 -7.34 4.59 16.73
C LEU A 57 -7.76 6.07 16.70
N TYR A 58 -7.56 6.82 17.79
CA TYR A 58 -7.91 8.24 17.80
C TYR A 58 -7.07 9.07 16.83
N THR A 59 -5.79 8.73 16.65
CA THR A 59 -4.93 9.36 15.64
C THR A 59 -5.47 9.10 14.23
N ALA A 60 -5.86 7.87 13.92
CA ALA A 60 -6.48 7.52 12.64
C ALA A 60 -7.81 8.26 12.43
N MET A 61 -8.66 8.36 13.47
CA MET A 61 -9.91 9.12 13.42
C MET A 61 -9.67 10.63 13.22
N ALA A 62 -8.62 11.20 13.79
CA ALA A 62 -8.26 12.60 13.58
C ALA A 62 -7.79 12.87 12.14
N ILE A 63 -6.98 11.96 11.57
CA ILE A 63 -6.57 12.03 10.16
C ILE A 63 -7.79 11.88 9.25
N GLU A 64 -8.69 10.95 9.55
CA GLU A 64 -9.92 10.78 8.80
C GLU A 64 -10.81 12.04 8.88
N PHE A 65 -10.94 12.63 10.06
CA PHE A 65 -11.66 13.89 10.26
C PHE A 65 -11.04 15.03 9.45
N SER A 66 -9.70 15.12 9.37
CA SER A 66 -9.01 16.14 8.56
C SER A 66 -9.41 16.11 7.07
N GLY A 67 -9.78 14.93 6.56
CA GLY A 67 -10.25 14.76 5.19
C GLY A 67 -9.16 14.64 4.14
N VAL A 68 -7.88 14.60 4.50
CA VAL A 68 -6.77 14.52 3.52
C VAL A 68 -6.88 13.26 2.65
N MET A 69 -7.48 12.17 3.16
CA MET A 69 -7.65 10.89 2.44
C MET A 69 -9.00 10.73 1.71
N HIS A 70 -9.88 11.74 1.74
CA HIS A 70 -11.27 11.62 1.27
C HIS A 70 -11.46 11.37 -0.23
N ALA A 71 -10.44 11.61 -1.06
CA ALA A 71 -10.46 11.25 -2.47
C ALA A 71 -10.73 9.75 -2.68
N SER A 72 -10.31 8.90 -1.74
CA SER A 72 -10.56 7.45 -1.76
C SER A 72 -12.05 7.11 -1.72
N TYR A 73 -12.86 7.82 -0.93
CA TYR A 73 -14.32 7.65 -0.89
C TYR A 73 -15.00 8.07 -2.20
N LEU A 74 -14.49 9.12 -2.84
CA LEU A 74 -15.01 9.50 -4.15
C LEU A 74 -14.74 8.40 -5.17
N ILE A 75 -13.52 7.85 -5.18
CA ILE A 75 -13.19 6.74 -6.08
C ILE A 75 -14.07 5.53 -5.76
N GLN A 76 -14.30 5.22 -4.48
CA GLN A 76 -15.22 4.15 -4.07
C GLN A 76 -16.64 4.37 -4.59
N ASN A 77 -17.18 5.59 -4.48
CA ASN A 77 -18.50 5.94 -5.00
C ASN A 77 -18.57 5.77 -6.53
N ILE A 78 -17.54 6.20 -7.25
CA ILE A 78 -17.46 6.01 -8.71
C ILE A 78 -17.44 4.52 -9.05
N LEU A 79 -16.62 3.72 -8.35
CA LEU A 79 -16.56 2.28 -8.55
C LEU A 79 -17.90 1.58 -8.28
N ALA A 80 -18.63 2.03 -7.27
CA ALA A 80 -19.95 1.49 -6.97
C ALA A 80 -20.99 1.81 -8.04
N VAL A 81 -20.99 3.04 -8.56
CA VAL A 81 -21.84 3.45 -9.67
C VAL A 81 -21.50 2.65 -10.94
N VAL A 82 -20.22 2.54 -11.29
CA VAL A 82 -19.76 1.80 -12.47
C VAL A 82 -20.09 0.30 -12.35
N SER A 83 -19.98 -0.26 -11.15
CA SER A 83 -20.26 -1.67 -10.89
C SER A 83 -21.75 -1.98 -10.77
N GLY A 84 -22.62 -0.97 -10.75
CA GLY A 84 -24.08 -1.12 -10.60
C GLY A 84 -24.51 -1.74 -9.26
N LYS A 85 -23.64 -1.73 -8.24
CA LYS A 85 -23.89 -2.33 -6.94
C LYS A 85 -23.73 -1.26 -5.86
N PRO A 86 -24.82 -0.87 -5.16
CA PRO A 86 -24.74 0.18 -4.15
C PRO A 86 -23.88 -0.28 -2.97
N ILE A 87 -23.09 0.66 -2.41
CA ILE A 87 -22.32 0.42 -1.19
C ILE A 87 -23.33 0.25 -0.05
N LYS A 88 -23.36 -0.91 0.58
CA LYS A 88 -24.12 -1.12 1.81
C LYS A 88 -23.41 -0.39 2.93
N SER A 89 -23.82 0.85 3.20
CA SER A 89 -23.39 1.60 4.37
C SER A 89 -24.40 1.41 5.50
N ASN A 90 -23.92 1.25 6.73
CA ASN A 90 -24.74 1.27 7.94
C ASN A 90 -24.94 2.71 8.48
N GLU A 91 -24.37 3.73 7.82
CA GLU A 91 -24.53 5.14 8.21
C GLU A 91 -25.83 5.72 7.64
N GLU A 92 -26.46 6.61 8.41
CA GLU A 92 -27.61 7.39 7.94
C GLU A 92 -27.24 8.27 6.73
N PRO A 93 -28.18 8.52 5.80
CA PRO A 93 -27.95 9.38 4.66
C PRO A 93 -27.49 10.78 5.10
N ARG A 94 -26.31 11.20 4.61
CA ARG A 94 -25.72 12.49 4.97
C ARG A 94 -26.62 13.64 4.48
N SER A 95 -27.12 14.46 5.41
CA SER A 95 -28.03 15.58 5.10
C SER A 95 -27.42 16.94 5.51
N GLY A 96 -27.81 18.00 4.79
CA GLY A 96 -27.50 19.39 5.12
C GLY A 96 -26.00 19.69 5.21
N PHE A 97 -25.58 20.29 6.34
CA PHE A 97 -24.21 20.74 6.56
C PHE A 97 -23.19 19.59 6.52
N THR A 98 -23.56 18.39 6.98
CA THR A 98 -22.70 17.20 6.97
C THR A 98 -22.35 16.77 5.55
N LEU A 99 -23.28 16.92 4.60
CA LEU A 99 -23.05 16.62 3.19
C LEU A 99 -22.06 17.63 2.57
N ILE A 100 -22.28 18.93 2.82
CA ILE A 100 -21.39 20.00 2.32
C ILE A 100 -19.99 19.84 2.90
N PHE A 101 -19.87 19.59 4.21
CA PHE A 101 -18.59 19.37 4.89
C PHE A 101 -17.86 18.14 4.34
N PHE A 102 -18.58 17.06 4.04
CA PHE A 102 -18.01 15.88 3.40
C PHE A 102 -17.43 16.20 2.01
N TRP A 103 -18.22 16.83 1.13
CA TRP A 103 -17.79 17.15 -0.23
C TRP A 103 -16.69 18.21 -0.28
N GLY A 104 -16.69 19.18 0.65
CA GLY A 104 -15.59 20.13 0.81
C GLY A 104 -14.26 19.44 1.10
N ARG A 105 -14.26 18.45 2.01
CA ARG A 105 -13.07 17.62 2.30
C ARG A 105 -12.67 16.73 1.12
N VAL A 106 -13.63 16.19 0.38
CA VAL A 106 -13.36 15.46 -0.87
C VAL A 106 -12.65 16.36 -1.89
N LEU A 107 -13.14 17.59 -2.10
CA LEU A 107 -12.54 18.55 -3.02
C LEU A 107 -11.11 18.91 -2.60
N MET A 108 -10.90 19.18 -1.31
CA MET A 108 -9.56 19.44 -0.76
C MET A 108 -8.61 18.26 -0.99
N SER A 109 -9.05 17.04 -0.69
CA SER A 109 -8.27 15.81 -0.89
C SER A 109 -7.91 15.60 -2.36
N LEU A 110 -8.86 15.84 -3.29
CA LEU A 110 -8.59 15.77 -4.72
C LEU A 110 -7.58 16.81 -5.18
N ALA A 111 -7.64 18.04 -4.65
CA ALA A 111 -6.68 19.08 -4.98
C ALA A 111 -5.27 18.70 -4.51
N ILE A 112 -5.14 18.18 -3.27
CA ILE A 112 -3.87 17.71 -2.72
C ILE A 112 -3.33 16.54 -3.56
N LEU A 113 -4.16 15.52 -3.83
CA LEU A 113 -3.77 14.36 -4.63
C LEU A 113 -3.35 14.77 -6.05
N GLY A 114 -4.11 15.66 -6.69
CA GLY A 114 -3.81 16.17 -8.02
C GLY A 114 -2.49 16.92 -8.07
N PHE A 115 -2.22 17.76 -7.06
CA PHE A 115 -0.94 18.45 -6.91
C PHE A 115 0.21 17.45 -6.71
N CYS A 116 0.07 16.47 -5.80
CA CYS A 116 1.09 15.47 -5.56
C CYS A 116 1.40 14.65 -6.83
N LEU A 117 0.37 14.23 -7.57
CA LEU A 117 0.53 13.51 -8.84
C LEU A 117 1.24 14.38 -9.89
N ALA A 118 0.87 15.66 -10.00
CA ALA A 118 1.50 16.57 -10.95
C ALA A 118 3.00 16.74 -10.66
N VAL A 119 3.37 16.96 -9.39
CA VAL A 119 4.78 17.05 -8.96
C VAL A 119 5.53 15.75 -9.27
N THR A 120 4.95 14.61 -8.90
CA THR A 120 5.58 13.29 -9.07
C THR A 120 5.81 12.95 -10.54
N LEU A 121 4.77 13.12 -11.37
CA LEU A 121 4.86 12.83 -12.80
C LEU A 121 5.81 13.80 -13.50
N SER A 122 5.75 15.10 -13.17
CA SER A 122 6.70 16.09 -13.71
C SER A 122 8.14 15.71 -13.37
N ALA A 123 8.43 15.36 -12.12
CA ALA A 123 9.76 14.93 -11.71
C ALA A 123 10.19 13.63 -12.41
N LEU A 124 9.29 12.67 -12.59
CA LEU A 124 9.58 11.40 -13.27
C LEU A 124 9.89 11.59 -14.76
N PHE A 125 9.07 12.37 -15.46
CA PHE A 125 9.30 12.64 -16.89
C PHE A 125 10.58 13.43 -17.13
N ASN A 126 10.92 14.35 -16.23
CA ASN A 126 12.16 15.14 -16.28
C ASN A 126 13.38 14.42 -15.71
N GLY A 127 13.24 13.20 -15.18
CA GLY A 127 14.36 12.43 -14.62
C GLY A 127 14.95 13.05 -13.34
N GLN A 128 14.15 13.79 -12.56
CA GLN A 128 14.57 14.49 -11.35
C GLN A 128 14.28 13.69 -10.06
N THR A 129 14.20 12.36 -10.17
CA THR A 129 13.90 11.47 -9.03
C THR A 129 15.11 10.67 -8.61
N MET A 130 15.10 10.11 -7.40
CA MET A 130 16.17 9.25 -6.90
C MET A 130 16.39 8.01 -7.79
N MET A 131 15.37 7.60 -8.54
CA MET A 131 15.46 6.50 -9.52
C MET A 131 16.44 6.79 -10.65
N SER A 132 16.50 8.03 -11.17
CA SER A 132 17.42 8.38 -12.26
C SER A 132 18.88 8.40 -11.80
N VAL A 133 19.10 8.73 -10.53
CA VAL A 133 20.43 8.72 -9.90
C VAL A 133 20.88 7.30 -9.58
N LYS A 134 20.00 6.50 -8.97
CA LYS A 134 20.33 5.13 -8.54
C LYS A 134 20.43 4.16 -9.71
N TYR A 135 19.61 4.33 -10.74
CA TYR A 135 19.56 3.46 -11.91
C TYR A 135 19.56 4.26 -13.21
N PRO A 136 20.70 4.86 -13.59
CA PRO A 136 20.80 5.73 -14.77
C PRO A 136 20.51 5.02 -16.10
N SER A 137 20.59 3.69 -16.12
CA SER A 137 20.29 2.87 -17.30
C SER A 137 18.80 2.69 -17.59
N ILE A 138 17.91 3.09 -16.67
CA ILE A 138 16.46 2.90 -16.82
C ILE A 138 15.86 4.17 -17.46
N PRO A 139 15.21 4.06 -18.64
CA PRO A 139 14.57 5.20 -19.27
C PRO A 139 13.43 5.78 -18.42
N ASN A 140 13.24 7.09 -18.46
CA ASN A 140 12.18 7.78 -17.70
C ASN A 140 10.78 7.18 -17.93
N GLY A 141 10.47 6.80 -19.17
CA GLY A 141 9.20 6.14 -19.50
C GLY A 141 9.00 4.79 -18.80
N VAL A 142 10.08 4.02 -18.60
CA VAL A 142 10.04 2.76 -17.85
C VAL A 142 9.82 3.05 -16.36
N SER A 143 10.43 4.09 -15.80
CA SER A 143 10.19 4.51 -14.41
C SER A 143 8.73 4.90 -14.15
N VAL A 144 8.08 5.59 -15.11
CA VAL A 144 6.64 5.91 -15.03
C VAL A 144 5.79 4.63 -15.10
N PHE A 145 6.13 3.69 -15.98
CA PHE A 145 5.44 2.40 -16.02
C PHE A 145 5.60 1.64 -14.69
N LEU A 146 6.83 1.54 -14.17
CA LEU A 146 7.13 0.87 -12.90
C LEU A 146 6.38 1.50 -11.73
N PHE A 147 6.25 2.84 -11.72
CA PHE A 147 5.45 3.55 -10.71
C PHE A 147 4.02 3.01 -10.64
N PHE A 148 3.29 3.00 -11.77
CA PHE A 148 1.92 2.50 -11.81
C PHE A 148 1.84 0.99 -11.59
N PHE A 149 2.79 0.23 -12.11
CA PHE A 149 2.87 -1.21 -11.94
C PHE A 149 2.98 -1.59 -10.45
N PHE A 150 3.94 -1.02 -9.72
CA PHE A 150 4.10 -1.31 -8.30
C PHE A 150 2.94 -0.78 -7.46
N MET A 151 2.36 0.38 -7.80
CA MET A 151 1.13 0.84 -7.14
C MET A 151 -0.04 -0.13 -7.34
N ALA A 152 -0.19 -0.73 -8.53
CA ALA A 152 -1.22 -1.72 -8.79
C ALA A 152 -0.97 -3.03 -8.04
N VAL A 153 0.29 -3.49 -7.96
CA VAL A 153 0.66 -4.69 -7.17
C VAL A 153 0.35 -4.47 -5.68
N VAL A 154 0.76 -3.34 -5.10
CA VAL A 154 0.44 -2.98 -3.71
C VAL A 154 -1.06 -2.94 -3.50
N GLY A 155 -1.79 -2.25 -4.37
CA GLY A 155 -3.25 -2.14 -4.29
C GLY A 155 -3.96 -3.48 -4.31
N MET A 156 -3.54 -4.37 -5.21
CA MET A 156 -4.06 -5.73 -5.25
C MET A 156 -3.76 -6.47 -3.94
N LEU A 157 -2.52 -6.45 -3.43
CA LEU A 157 -2.15 -7.19 -2.20
C LEU A 157 -2.83 -6.65 -0.93
N GLU A 158 -3.04 -5.34 -0.82
CA GLU A 158 -3.76 -4.71 0.29
C GLU A 158 -5.27 -4.97 0.19
N GLY A 159 -5.86 -4.82 -1.01
CA GLY A 159 -7.26 -5.16 -1.25
C GLY A 159 -7.55 -6.63 -1.01
N MET A 160 -6.67 -7.54 -1.46
CA MET A 160 -6.81 -8.98 -1.28
C MET A 160 -6.90 -9.39 0.19
N GLN A 161 -6.13 -8.76 1.09
CA GLN A 161 -6.20 -9.05 2.52
C GLN A 161 -7.63 -8.84 3.05
N ILE A 162 -8.23 -7.69 2.73
CA ILE A 162 -9.59 -7.37 3.16
C ILE A 162 -10.61 -8.28 2.48
N ALA A 163 -10.46 -8.53 1.17
CA ALA A 163 -11.35 -9.41 0.44
C ALA A 163 -11.34 -10.84 1.01
N PHE A 164 -10.17 -11.37 1.34
CA PHE A 164 -10.03 -12.70 1.94
C PHE A 164 -10.65 -12.78 3.33
N PHE A 165 -10.47 -11.75 4.17
CA PHE A 165 -11.16 -11.68 5.47
C PHE A 165 -12.68 -11.59 5.33
N ALA A 166 -13.18 -10.82 4.36
CA ALA A 166 -14.61 -10.73 4.09
C ALA A 166 -15.17 -12.09 3.63
N VAL A 167 -14.47 -12.80 2.75
CA VAL A 167 -14.89 -14.12 2.26
C VAL A 167 -14.77 -15.22 3.32
N ALA A 168 -13.82 -15.11 4.25
CA ALA A 168 -13.72 -16.03 5.38
C ALA A 168 -14.96 -16.03 6.28
N LYS A 169 -15.73 -14.94 6.29
CA LYS A 169 -17.00 -14.81 7.02
C LYS A 169 -18.20 -15.36 6.25
N LEU A 170 -18.06 -15.67 4.96
CA LEU A 170 -19.14 -16.21 4.14
C LEU A 170 -19.24 -17.74 4.24
N PRO A 171 -20.45 -18.33 4.17
CA PRO A 171 -20.65 -19.77 4.02
C PRO A 171 -19.93 -20.29 2.78
N ALA A 172 -19.45 -21.54 2.81
CA ALA A 172 -18.66 -22.13 1.73
C ALA A 172 -19.34 -22.06 0.34
N GLU A 173 -20.67 -22.19 0.31
CA GLU A 173 -21.50 -22.16 -0.89
C GLU A 173 -21.52 -20.79 -1.59
N GLU A 174 -21.27 -19.70 -0.85
CA GLU A 174 -21.28 -18.33 -1.36
C GLU A 174 -19.89 -17.82 -1.77
N ARG A 175 -18.84 -18.64 -1.60
CA ARG A 175 -17.43 -18.24 -1.77
C ARG A 175 -16.95 -18.10 -3.23
N GLY A 176 -17.84 -17.72 -4.14
CA GLY A 176 -17.53 -17.46 -5.54
C GLY A 176 -17.97 -18.61 -6.46
N THR A 177 -18.69 -18.25 -7.51
CA THR A 177 -19.22 -19.20 -8.51
C THR A 177 -18.28 -19.39 -9.70
N SER A 178 -17.31 -18.48 -9.89
CA SER A 178 -16.38 -18.48 -11.02
C SER A 178 -15.23 -19.47 -10.85
N PHE A 179 -14.58 -19.86 -11.96
CA PHE A 179 -13.45 -20.79 -11.96
C PHE A 179 -12.27 -20.30 -11.09
N PHE A 180 -11.87 -19.02 -11.24
CA PHE A 180 -10.79 -18.44 -10.45
C PHE A 180 -11.21 -18.18 -9.00
N GLY A 181 -12.47 -17.81 -8.76
CA GLY A 181 -13.00 -17.65 -7.40
C GLY A 181 -12.93 -18.96 -6.61
N LYS A 182 -13.39 -20.07 -7.19
CA LYS A 182 -13.30 -21.41 -6.59
C LYS A 182 -11.85 -21.82 -6.34
N LYS A 183 -10.97 -21.72 -7.34
CA LYS A 183 -9.54 -22.05 -7.17
C LYS A 183 -8.86 -21.23 -6.07
N THR A 184 -9.17 -19.94 -6.00
CA THR A 184 -8.60 -19.05 -4.98
C THR A 184 -9.10 -19.45 -3.60
N CYS A 185 -10.40 -19.73 -3.43
CA CYS A 185 -10.95 -20.19 -2.17
C CYS A 185 -10.46 -21.57 -1.74
N ASP A 186 -10.39 -22.51 -2.68
CA ASP A 186 -9.89 -23.87 -2.43
C ASP A 186 -8.44 -23.81 -1.94
N LEU A 187 -7.62 -22.95 -2.55
CA LEU A 187 -6.24 -22.73 -2.10
C LEU A 187 -6.19 -21.99 -0.76
N LEU A 188 -6.96 -20.93 -0.58
CA LEU A 188 -6.95 -20.09 0.63
C LEU A 188 -7.39 -20.85 1.89
N PHE A 189 -8.38 -21.74 1.77
CA PHE A 189 -8.90 -22.54 2.89
C PHE A 189 -8.32 -23.95 2.97
N LYS A 190 -7.36 -24.31 2.10
CA LYS A 190 -6.67 -25.60 2.16
C LYS A 190 -5.96 -25.77 3.51
N GLY A 191 -5.87 -27.02 3.99
CA GLY A 191 -5.12 -27.34 5.20
C GLY A 191 -5.72 -26.70 6.46
N ASN A 192 -7.04 -26.75 6.62
CA ASN A 192 -7.76 -26.15 7.74
C ASN A 192 -7.61 -24.61 7.84
N GLY A 193 -7.43 -23.92 6.72
CA GLY A 193 -7.33 -22.45 6.68
C GLY A 193 -5.95 -21.88 7.04
N GLN A 194 -4.90 -22.71 7.14
CA GLN A 194 -3.53 -22.25 7.43
C GLN A 194 -2.97 -21.28 6.36
N ASN A 195 -3.45 -21.39 5.13
CA ASN A 195 -3.01 -20.54 4.02
C ASN A 195 -3.50 -19.09 4.14
N LEU A 196 -4.54 -18.80 4.93
CA LEU A 196 -5.02 -17.42 5.12
C LEU A 196 -4.01 -16.61 5.98
N PRO A 197 -3.60 -17.06 7.19
CA PRO A 197 -2.46 -16.47 7.90
C PRO A 197 -1.15 -16.49 7.09
N GLY A 198 -0.86 -17.60 6.40
CA GLY A 198 0.34 -17.70 5.55
C GLY A 198 0.38 -16.64 4.45
N PHE A 199 -0.75 -16.36 3.79
CA PHE A 199 -0.88 -15.26 2.83
C PHE A 199 -0.62 -13.90 3.48
N MET A 200 -1.15 -13.66 4.68
CA MET A 200 -0.98 -12.38 5.39
C MET A 200 0.49 -12.05 5.62
N ILE A 201 1.30 -13.06 5.92
CA ILE A 201 2.74 -12.92 6.13
C ILE A 201 3.48 -12.83 4.79
N GLY A 202 3.23 -13.80 3.90
CA GLY A 202 3.92 -13.89 2.62
C GLY A 202 3.71 -12.69 1.70
N ARG A 203 2.51 -12.09 1.74
CA ARG A 203 2.23 -10.86 0.96
C ARG A 203 3.06 -9.68 1.46
N GLN A 204 3.34 -9.61 2.77
CA GLN A 204 3.87 -8.39 3.39
C GLN A 204 5.26 -8.05 2.86
N LEU A 205 6.08 -9.07 2.59
CA LEU A 205 7.39 -8.87 1.97
C LEU A 205 7.27 -8.20 0.59
N THR A 206 6.30 -8.65 -0.23
CA THR A 206 6.06 -8.05 -1.55
C THR A 206 5.51 -6.64 -1.44
N VAL A 207 4.63 -6.39 -0.46
CA VAL A 207 4.07 -5.06 -0.18
C VAL A 207 5.17 -4.09 0.23
N VAL A 208 5.98 -4.42 1.24
CA VAL A 208 7.07 -3.56 1.74
C VAL A 208 8.12 -3.32 0.66
N PHE A 209 8.50 -4.36 -0.07
CA PHE A 209 9.42 -4.23 -1.21
C PHE A 209 8.88 -3.25 -2.26
N SER A 210 7.61 -3.40 -2.63
CA SER A 210 6.97 -2.53 -3.63
C SER A 210 6.87 -1.08 -3.14
N PHE A 211 6.49 -0.85 -1.87
CA PHE A 211 6.48 0.49 -1.28
C PHE A 211 7.87 1.13 -1.24
N PHE A 212 8.91 0.35 -0.95
CA PHE A 212 10.29 0.85 -0.95
C PHE A 212 10.76 1.27 -2.36
N LEU A 213 10.40 0.47 -3.37
CA LEU A 213 10.65 0.82 -4.77
C LEU A 213 9.86 2.06 -5.19
N VAL A 214 8.57 2.14 -4.86
CA VAL A 214 7.75 3.31 -5.17
C VAL A 214 8.30 4.55 -4.46
N ALA A 215 8.70 4.46 -3.19
CA ALA A 215 9.34 5.56 -2.47
C ALA A 215 10.61 6.04 -3.19
N SER A 216 11.44 5.11 -3.67
CA SER A 216 12.63 5.43 -4.48
C SER A 216 12.27 6.09 -5.82
N ILE A 217 11.17 5.68 -6.45
CA ILE A 217 10.67 6.26 -7.70
C ILE A 217 10.11 7.66 -7.49
N THR A 218 9.39 7.89 -6.38
CA THR A 218 8.76 9.19 -6.06
C THR A 218 9.67 10.18 -5.33
N GLY A 219 10.79 9.71 -4.80
CA GLY A 219 11.77 10.54 -4.09
C GLY A 219 12.38 11.57 -5.02
N LEU A 220 12.32 12.84 -4.65
CA LEU A 220 12.84 13.94 -5.47
C LEU A 220 14.33 14.12 -5.21
N ASN A 221 15.10 14.34 -6.27
CA ASN A 221 16.51 14.69 -6.20
C ASN A 221 16.76 16.06 -6.81
N ILE A 222 16.25 17.10 -6.14
CA ILE A 222 16.35 18.49 -6.60
C ILE A 222 16.95 19.33 -5.49
N THR A 223 18.08 19.96 -5.78
CA THR A 223 18.75 20.86 -4.84
C THR A 223 18.02 22.22 -4.82
N PRO A 224 17.43 22.63 -3.68
CA PRO A 224 16.81 23.96 -3.57
C PRO A 224 17.85 25.07 -3.80
N GLY A 225 17.44 26.19 -4.40
CA GLY A 225 18.31 27.36 -4.63
C GLY A 225 19.12 27.35 -5.93
N GLU A 226 19.06 26.28 -6.73
CA GLU A 226 19.73 26.19 -8.04
C GLU A 226 18.86 26.67 -9.22
N GLY A 227 17.67 27.22 -8.94
CA GLY A 227 16.73 27.70 -9.98
C GLY A 227 15.96 26.60 -10.73
N ASN A 228 16.20 25.33 -10.39
CA ASN A 228 15.59 24.16 -11.03
C ASN A 228 14.41 23.55 -10.23
N ASN A 229 13.79 24.34 -9.35
CA ASN A 229 12.66 23.89 -8.53
C ASN A 229 11.48 23.44 -9.41
N ILE A 230 10.77 22.39 -8.99
CA ILE A 230 9.64 21.85 -9.74
C ILE A 230 8.59 22.94 -9.93
N SER A 231 8.25 23.24 -11.17
CA SER A 231 7.22 24.23 -11.51
C SER A 231 7.49 25.64 -10.93
N GLY A 232 8.74 26.00 -10.66
CA GLY A 232 9.12 27.33 -10.17
C GLY A 232 8.66 27.64 -8.74
N ILE A 233 8.39 26.63 -7.92
CA ILE A 233 8.03 26.83 -6.50
C ILE A 233 9.19 27.41 -5.69
N SER A 234 8.88 27.96 -4.50
CA SER A 234 9.89 28.49 -3.58
C SER A 234 10.83 27.40 -3.04
N ASP A 235 12.05 27.78 -2.66
CA ASP A 235 13.06 26.85 -2.12
C ASP A 235 12.58 26.13 -0.85
N GLY A 236 11.81 26.82 0.00
CA GLY A 236 11.21 26.22 1.19
C GLY A 236 10.17 25.16 0.84
N ALA A 237 9.35 25.39 -0.19
CA ALA A 237 8.37 24.41 -0.66
C ALA A 237 9.06 23.21 -1.34
N GLN A 238 10.12 23.45 -2.11
CA GLN A 238 10.93 22.38 -2.69
C GLN A 238 11.60 21.53 -1.61
N SER A 239 12.15 22.17 -0.57
CA SER A 239 12.74 21.48 0.59
C SER A 239 11.70 20.59 1.30
N PHE A 240 10.46 21.10 1.43
CA PHE A 240 9.36 20.32 1.98
C PHE A 240 8.98 19.11 1.11
N LEU A 241 8.91 19.29 -0.21
CA LEU A 241 8.63 18.19 -1.14
C LEU A 241 9.74 17.14 -1.16
N ASN A 242 10.99 17.54 -0.95
CA ASN A 242 12.12 16.61 -0.88
C ASN A 242 12.01 15.62 0.30
N TYR A 243 11.18 15.90 1.32
CA TYR A 243 10.88 14.92 2.37
C TYR A 243 10.02 13.73 1.88
N GLY A 244 9.44 13.81 0.68
CA GLY A 244 8.70 12.70 0.07
C GLY A 244 7.23 12.58 0.47
N PHE A 245 6.66 13.59 1.15
CA PHE A 245 5.27 13.55 1.61
C PHE A 245 4.27 13.38 0.46
N HIS A 246 4.54 13.93 -0.71
CA HIS A 246 3.70 13.75 -1.90
C HIS A 246 3.60 12.29 -2.34
N GLY A 247 4.71 11.55 -2.31
CA GLY A 247 4.73 10.12 -2.63
C GLY A 247 3.93 9.31 -1.61
N ALA A 248 4.06 9.64 -0.33
CA ALA A 248 3.27 9.03 0.74
C ALA A 248 1.76 9.26 0.52
N VAL A 249 1.32 10.49 0.27
CA VAL A 249 -0.10 10.79 0.01
C VAL A 249 -0.64 10.02 -1.20
N ILE A 250 0.10 9.99 -2.32
CA ILE A 250 -0.34 9.27 -3.53
C ILE A 250 -0.50 7.78 -3.23
N THR A 251 0.51 7.17 -2.62
CA THR A 251 0.51 5.73 -2.37
C THR A 251 -0.54 5.33 -1.33
N THR A 252 -0.73 6.14 -0.27
CA THR A 252 -1.79 5.90 0.71
C THR A 252 -3.18 5.96 0.05
N ILE A 253 -3.47 6.98 -0.77
CA ILE A 253 -4.79 7.12 -1.39
C ILE A 253 -4.99 6.10 -2.52
N LEU A 254 -4.11 6.09 -3.52
CA LEU A 254 -4.31 5.34 -4.76
C LEU A 254 -3.81 3.90 -4.70
N ALA A 255 -2.69 3.64 -4.02
CA ALA A 255 -2.12 2.30 -3.95
C ALA A 255 -2.65 1.49 -2.77
N SER A 256 -3.27 2.11 -1.76
CA SER A 256 -3.73 1.39 -0.56
C SER A 256 -5.22 1.58 -0.28
N ILE A 257 -5.65 2.72 0.27
CA ILE A 257 -7.02 2.92 0.79
C ILE A 257 -8.08 2.69 -0.29
N THR A 258 -7.87 3.19 -1.52
CA THR A 258 -8.82 2.99 -2.63
C THR A 258 -9.10 1.51 -2.90
N TRP A 259 -8.06 0.68 -2.92
CA TRP A 259 -8.19 -0.76 -3.16
C TRP A 259 -8.79 -1.49 -1.97
N GLN A 260 -8.45 -1.08 -0.76
CA GLN A 260 -9.03 -1.60 0.48
C GLN A 260 -10.55 -1.34 0.54
N LEU A 261 -10.98 -0.12 0.23
CA LEU A 261 -12.39 0.27 0.17
C LEU A 261 -13.13 -0.47 -0.95
N ALA A 262 -12.50 -0.64 -2.12
CA ALA A 262 -13.08 -1.40 -3.23
C ALA A 262 -13.23 -2.89 -2.88
N ALA A 263 -12.23 -3.48 -2.22
CA ALA A 263 -12.25 -4.88 -1.80
C ALA A 263 -13.26 -5.15 -0.68
N SER A 264 -13.43 -4.21 0.25
CA SER A 264 -14.47 -4.26 1.27
C SER A 264 -15.87 -4.24 0.66
N ALA A 265 -16.10 -3.42 -0.37
CA ALA A 265 -17.39 -3.32 -1.05
C ALA A 265 -17.66 -4.51 -2.01
N PHE A 266 -16.62 -5.01 -2.69
CA PHE A 266 -16.74 -6.04 -3.74
C PHE A 266 -15.77 -7.21 -3.57
N PRO A 267 -15.79 -7.94 -2.44
CA PRO A 267 -14.78 -8.96 -2.13
C PRO A 267 -14.77 -10.10 -3.17
N ILE A 268 -15.94 -10.58 -3.61
CA ILE A 268 -16.05 -11.65 -4.61
C ILE A 268 -15.47 -11.24 -5.97
N ALA A 269 -15.54 -9.96 -6.34
CA ALA A 269 -14.95 -9.48 -7.59
C ALA A 269 -13.42 -9.60 -7.57
N PHE A 270 -12.80 -9.31 -6.42
CA PHE A 270 -11.36 -9.52 -6.22
C PHE A 270 -10.99 -11.00 -6.33
N LEU A 271 -11.76 -11.91 -5.73
CA LEU A 271 -11.47 -13.35 -5.81
C LEU A 271 -11.59 -13.93 -7.23
N ASN A 272 -12.49 -13.38 -8.04
CA ASN A 272 -12.69 -13.84 -9.41
C ASN A 272 -11.57 -13.42 -10.37
N ASN A 273 -10.68 -12.52 -9.95
CA ASN A 273 -9.60 -12.01 -10.80
C ASN A 273 -8.43 -13.02 -10.86
N PRO A 274 -7.94 -13.42 -12.06
CA PRO A 274 -6.80 -14.32 -12.19
C PRO A 274 -5.52 -13.78 -11.51
N VAL A 275 -5.33 -12.45 -11.47
CA VAL A 275 -4.19 -11.82 -10.80
C VAL A 275 -4.17 -12.12 -9.30
N THR A 276 -5.34 -12.19 -8.68
CA THR A 276 -5.50 -12.55 -7.26
C THR A 276 -4.96 -13.94 -6.97
N TYR A 277 -5.25 -14.91 -7.84
CA TYR A 277 -4.72 -16.28 -7.70
C TYR A 277 -3.20 -16.31 -7.84
N ILE A 278 -2.64 -15.61 -8.84
CA ILE A 278 -1.19 -15.54 -9.06
C ILE A 278 -0.48 -14.92 -7.86
N LEU A 279 -0.99 -13.78 -7.36
CA LEU A 279 -0.42 -13.10 -6.20
C LEU A 279 -0.55 -13.94 -4.92
N LEU A 280 -1.64 -14.69 -4.75
CA LEU A 280 -1.79 -15.65 -3.66
C LEU A 280 -0.71 -16.74 -3.73
N CYS A 281 -0.46 -17.31 -4.90
CA CYS A 281 0.61 -18.31 -5.07
C CYS A 281 2.00 -17.72 -4.77
N ILE A 282 2.29 -16.49 -5.22
CA ILE A 282 3.56 -15.81 -4.94
C ILE A 282 3.71 -15.58 -3.44
N ALA A 283 2.67 -15.08 -2.77
CA ALA A 283 2.71 -14.84 -1.32
C ALA A 283 2.95 -16.14 -0.54
N LEU A 284 2.24 -17.22 -0.85
CA LEU A 284 2.46 -18.52 -0.20
C LEU A 284 3.86 -19.09 -0.50
N PHE A 285 4.38 -18.87 -1.71
CA PHE A 285 5.77 -19.25 -2.02
C PHE A 285 6.78 -18.47 -1.19
N LEU A 286 6.59 -17.16 -1.03
CA LEU A 286 7.47 -16.32 -0.20
C LEU A 286 7.40 -16.71 1.28
N GLU A 287 6.21 -17.04 1.79
CA GLU A 287 6.06 -17.58 3.14
C GLU A 287 6.83 -18.91 3.29
N TRP A 288 6.71 -19.80 2.30
CA TRP A 288 7.43 -21.08 2.28
C TRP A 288 8.95 -20.93 2.26
N THR A 289 9.51 -19.84 1.70
CA THR A 289 10.96 -19.60 1.76
C THR A 289 11.49 -19.39 3.18
N GLY A 290 10.62 -19.11 4.15
CA GLY A 290 11.00 -18.91 5.55
C GLY A 290 11.69 -17.57 5.83
N LEU A 291 11.84 -16.68 4.84
CA LEU A 291 12.48 -15.36 5.03
C LEU A 291 11.78 -14.52 6.11
N CYS A 292 10.47 -14.69 6.28
CA CYS A 292 9.67 -14.00 7.27
C CYS A 292 9.33 -14.88 8.48
N ALA A 293 9.97 -16.05 8.64
CA ALA A 293 9.63 -17.00 9.70
C ALA A 293 9.84 -16.42 11.11
N GLY A 294 10.78 -15.47 11.26
CA GLY A 294 11.00 -14.76 12.51
C GLY A 294 9.80 -13.95 13.01
N ALA A 295 8.80 -13.69 12.17
CA ALA A 295 7.56 -13.03 12.60
C ALA A 295 6.58 -13.96 13.33
N TRP A 296 6.79 -15.29 13.25
CA TRP A 296 5.98 -16.28 13.97
C TRP A 296 6.45 -16.50 15.42
N VAL A 297 7.63 -15.97 15.77
CA VAL A 297 8.27 -16.11 17.10
C VAL A 297 7.92 -14.90 17.96
#